data_AF-A0AAV4NHC3-F1
#
_entry.id   AF-A0AAV4NHC3-F1
#
_cell.length_a   1.000
_cell.length_b   1.000
_cell.length_c   1.000
_cell.angle_alpha   90.00
_cell.angle_beta   90.00
_cell.angle_gamma   90.00
#
_symmetry.space_group_name_H-M   'P 1'
#
loop_
_entity.id
_entity.type
_entity.pdbx_description
1 polymer ?
#
loop_
_entity_poly.entity_id
_entity_poly.type
_entity_poly.pdbx_seq_one_letter_code
_entity_poly.pdbx_strand_id
1 'polypeptide(L)'
;MASLFTKWLQKVIVLAKQFLKVVEKSCELCLKHVKMVVPTIVMFGVVPQYFLIWITWRFMSCLLPSWIYQAGDDIYYTVYQKFVLFFFEHITGTKLFLYGNLEFVSKKERVIYISNHQSTVDWVIVHMIADRQGSIGHVRYVMKDSLQLVPLYGFYFYETWMVIFPEGTRFNPEASEMIEKSQSFAKREVEFVTGCRDVVLSVHINRIDMRSVPVQDSDFKAWLHNLFHKKDRILDDYYSGKNSPSNHIALSKGCRSPAKLLSNFGCFLFLATLSAPFV
;
A
#
# COMPACT_ATOMS: atom_id res chain seq x y z
N MET A 1 61.05 -3.82 19.56
CA MET A 1 59.77 -3.93 20.30
C MET A 1 58.66 -3.03 19.74
N ALA A 2 58.93 -1.75 19.42
CA ALA A 2 57.89 -0.83 18.94
C ALA A 2 57.11 -1.31 17.70
N SER A 3 57.76 -1.89 16.67
CA SER A 3 57.08 -2.33 15.44
C SER A 3 56.19 -3.58 15.60
N LEU A 4 56.52 -4.46 16.55
CA LEU A 4 55.69 -5.62 16.91
C LEU A 4 54.42 -5.17 17.63
N PHE A 5 54.55 -4.18 18.53
CA PHE A 5 53.42 -3.56 19.20
C PHE A 5 52.48 -2.85 18.23
N THR A 6 53.01 -2.09 17.25
CA THR A 6 52.16 -1.43 16.23
C THR A 6 51.43 -2.43 15.34
N LYS A 7 52.10 -3.51 14.90
CA LYS A 7 51.47 -4.58 14.11
C LYS A 7 50.40 -5.32 14.91
N TRP A 8 50.62 -5.56 16.21
CA TRP A 8 49.64 -6.15 17.10
C TRP A 8 48.42 -5.23 17.27
N LEU A 9 48.64 -3.94 17.55
CA LEU A 9 47.58 -2.94 17.69
C LEU A 9 46.73 -2.81 16.42
N GLN A 10 47.37 -2.80 15.23
CA GLN A 10 46.65 -2.82 13.95
C GLN A 10 45.77 -4.07 13.79
N LYS A 11 46.28 -5.26 14.14
CA LYS A 11 45.47 -6.49 14.11
C LYS A 11 44.27 -6.41 15.06
N VAL A 12 44.46 -5.90 16.27
CA VAL A 12 43.38 -5.70 17.25
C VAL A 12 42.32 -4.73 16.71
N ILE A 13 42.73 -3.60 16.10
CA ILE A 13 41.80 -2.64 15.48
C ILE A 13 41.02 -3.28 14.32
N VAL A 14 41.68 -4.07 13.48
CA VAL A 14 41.01 -4.78 12.37
C VAL A 14 39.98 -5.78 12.90
N LEU A 15 40.34 -6.58 13.91
CA LEU A 15 39.43 -7.53 14.55
C LEU A 15 38.25 -6.82 15.21
N ALA A 16 38.49 -5.72 15.93
CA ALA A 16 37.45 -4.91 16.54
C ALA A 16 36.48 -4.34 15.49
N LYS A 17 36.99 -3.84 14.35
CA LYS A 17 36.17 -3.37 13.23
C LYS A 17 35.37 -4.50 12.58
N GLN A 18 35.95 -5.69 12.43
CA GLN A 18 35.23 -6.87 11.91
C GLN A 18 34.12 -7.30 12.87
N PHE A 19 34.40 -7.35 14.16
CA PHE A 19 33.40 -7.67 15.19
C PHE A 19 32.27 -6.65 15.21
N LEU A 20 32.56 -5.35 15.17
CA LEU A 20 31.56 -4.29 15.09
C LEU A 20 30.66 -4.45 13.85
N LYS A 21 31.22 -4.77 12.68
CA LYS A 21 30.43 -5.06 11.47
C LYS A 21 29.51 -6.27 11.63
N VAL A 22 29.95 -7.31 12.34
CA VAL A 22 29.12 -8.51 12.61
C VAL A 22 27.96 -8.14 13.54
N VAL A 23 28.23 -7.36 14.59
CA VAL A 23 27.19 -6.86 15.52
C VAL A 23 26.20 -5.97 14.79
N GLU A 24 26.67 -5.00 14.00
CA GLU A 24 25.83 -4.08 13.21
C GLU A 24 24.91 -4.87 12.26
N LYS A 25 25.45 -5.82 11.49
CA LYS A 25 24.67 -6.67 10.60
C LYS A 25 23.63 -7.52 11.34
N SER A 26 23.97 -7.99 12.54
CA SER A 26 23.05 -8.79 13.38
C SER A 26 21.91 -7.91 13.93
N CYS A 27 22.22 -6.69 14.37
CA CYS A 27 21.24 -5.71 14.81
C CYS A 27 20.30 -5.29 13.66
N GLU A 28 20.84 -5.01 12.47
CA GLU A 28 20.05 -4.71 11.28
C GLU A 28 19.10 -5.87 10.93
N LEU A 29 19.58 -7.10 10.98
CA LEU A 29 18.75 -8.28 10.73
C LEU A 29 17.66 -8.43 11.79
N CYS A 30 17.97 -8.21 13.07
CA CYS A 30 16.98 -8.26 14.16
C CYS A 30 15.91 -7.18 13.98
N LEU A 31 16.32 -5.93 13.74
CA LEU A 31 15.42 -4.81 13.46
C LEU A 31 14.53 -5.09 12.25
N LYS A 32 15.08 -5.72 11.20
CA LYS A 32 14.34 -6.16 10.03
C LYS A 32 13.23 -7.16 10.38
N HIS A 33 13.53 -8.17 11.20
CA HIS A 33 12.51 -9.13 11.64
C HIS A 33 11.45 -8.47 12.53
N VAL A 34 11.85 -7.57 13.43
CA VAL A 34 10.89 -6.84 14.28
C VAL A 34 9.96 -5.97 13.44
N LYS A 35 10.50 -5.21 12.47
CA LYS A 35 9.72 -4.38 11.54
C LYS A 35 8.80 -5.18 10.63
N MET A 36 9.10 -6.46 10.41
CA MET A 36 8.26 -7.36 9.63
C MET A 36 7.15 -7.99 10.49
N VAL A 37 7.55 -8.62 11.58
CA VAL A 37 6.68 -9.52 12.36
C VAL A 37 5.69 -8.73 13.19
N VAL A 38 6.12 -7.66 13.86
CA VAL A 38 5.25 -6.90 14.76
C VAL A 38 4.08 -6.25 14.01
N PRO A 39 4.30 -5.50 12.91
CA PRO A 39 3.18 -4.95 12.14
C PRO A 39 2.24 -6.02 11.61
N THR A 40 2.78 -7.14 11.13
CA THR A 40 1.97 -8.25 10.61
C THR A 40 1.07 -8.82 11.70
N ILE A 41 1.63 -9.19 12.85
CA ILE A 41 0.86 -9.73 13.98
C ILE A 41 -0.22 -8.75 14.42
N VAL A 42 0.13 -7.47 14.57
CA VAL A 42 -0.84 -6.46 15.05
C VAL A 42 -1.93 -6.20 14.01
N MET A 43 -1.59 -6.05 12.73
CA MET A 43 -2.58 -5.80 11.66
C MET A 43 -3.51 -6.98 11.44
N PHE A 44 -3.01 -8.21 11.48
CA PHE A 44 -3.85 -9.41 11.34
C PHE A 44 -4.62 -9.72 12.63
N GLY A 45 -4.03 -9.43 13.79
CA GLY A 45 -4.65 -9.66 15.10
C GLY A 45 -5.91 -8.82 15.35
N VAL A 46 -6.04 -7.65 14.72
CA VAL A 46 -7.25 -6.80 14.83
C VAL A 46 -8.38 -7.17 13.86
N VAL A 47 -8.11 -8.01 12.84
CA VAL A 47 -9.09 -8.29 11.77
C VAL A 47 -10.36 -8.97 12.27
N PRO A 48 -10.30 -9.98 13.16
CA PRO A 48 -11.51 -10.63 13.66
C PRO A 48 -12.43 -9.66 14.41
N GLN A 49 -11.88 -8.81 15.27
CA GLN A 49 -12.62 -7.79 16.01
C GLN A 49 -13.17 -6.73 15.07
N TYR A 50 -12.38 -6.36 14.06
CA TYR A 50 -12.83 -5.43 13.03
C TYR A 50 -14.08 -5.97 12.32
N PHE A 51 -14.04 -7.24 11.94
CA PHE A 51 -15.13 -7.92 11.28
C PHE A 51 -16.37 -8.06 12.18
N LEU A 52 -16.19 -8.37 13.47
CA LEU A 52 -17.28 -8.46 14.43
C LEU A 52 -18.01 -7.12 14.61
N ILE A 53 -17.27 -6.04 14.80
CA ILE A 53 -17.85 -4.69 14.93
C ILE A 53 -18.57 -4.30 13.64
N TRP A 54 -18.01 -4.61 12.47
CA TRP A 54 -18.68 -4.37 11.18
C TRP A 54 -20.00 -5.13 11.06
N ILE A 55 -20.03 -6.42 11.41
CA ILE A 55 -21.26 -7.23 11.42
C ILE A 55 -22.28 -6.62 12.38
N THR A 56 -21.87 -6.27 13.61
CA THR A 56 -22.75 -5.63 14.58
C THR A 56 -23.30 -4.31 14.06
N TRP A 57 -22.48 -3.46 13.46
CA TRP A 57 -22.93 -2.21 12.84
C TRP A 57 -23.96 -2.47 11.74
N ARG A 58 -23.72 -3.45 10.86
CA ARG A 58 -24.65 -3.84 9.80
C ARG A 58 -25.99 -4.32 10.34
N PHE A 59 -26.00 -5.11 11.42
CA PHE A 59 -27.23 -5.51 12.09
C PHE A 59 -27.94 -4.35 12.78
N MET A 60 -27.23 -3.50 13.52
CA MET A 60 -27.83 -2.37 14.23
C MET A 60 -28.40 -1.31 13.30
N SER A 61 -27.79 -1.13 12.13
CA SER A 61 -28.22 -0.17 11.12
C SER A 61 -29.23 -0.72 10.11
N CYS A 62 -29.63 -1.99 10.22
CA CYS A 62 -30.54 -2.61 9.24
C CYS A 62 -31.93 -1.93 9.18
N LEU A 63 -32.36 -1.31 10.29
CA LEU A 63 -33.62 -0.57 10.39
C LEU A 63 -33.44 0.94 10.15
N LEU A 64 -32.19 1.39 9.96
CA LEU A 64 -31.88 2.79 9.72
C LEU A 64 -31.83 3.08 8.22
N PRO A 65 -32.03 4.34 7.80
CA PRO A 65 -31.80 4.74 6.42
C PRO A 65 -30.39 4.36 5.94
N SER A 66 -30.29 3.98 4.66
CA SER A 66 -29.04 3.52 4.03
C SER A 66 -27.88 4.51 4.17
N TRP A 67 -28.16 5.82 4.19
CA TRP A 67 -27.14 6.84 4.36
C TRP A 67 -26.49 6.83 5.75
N ILE A 68 -27.22 6.38 6.79
CA ILE A 68 -26.66 6.23 8.15
C ILE A 68 -25.70 5.07 8.17
N TYR A 69 -26.11 3.92 7.62
CA TYR A 69 -25.24 2.75 7.47
C TYR A 69 -23.94 3.13 6.74
N GLN A 70 -24.07 3.79 5.58
CA GLN A 70 -22.94 4.23 4.75
C GLN A 70 -22.02 5.20 5.50
N ALA A 71 -22.57 6.20 6.19
CA ALA A 71 -21.76 7.15 6.96
C ALA A 71 -20.97 6.45 8.08
N GLY A 72 -21.59 5.49 8.77
CA GLY A 72 -20.91 4.69 9.79
C GLY A 72 -19.84 3.78 9.21
N ASP A 73 -20.13 3.11 8.08
CA ASP A 73 -19.17 2.25 7.38
C ASP A 73 -17.98 3.06 6.84
N ASP A 74 -18.21 4.23 6.25
CA ASP A 74 -17.15 5.13 5.76
C ASP A 74 -16.23 5.62 6.90
N ILE A 75 -16.81 5.95 8.07
CA ILE A 75 -16.03 6.30 9.28
C ILE A 75 -15.23 5.09 9.76
N TYR A 76 -15.88 3.94 9.85
CA TYR A 76 -15.27 2.71 10.36
C TYR A 76 -14.11 2.24 9.48
N TYR A 77 -14.31 2.28 8.17
CA TYR A 77 -13.29 2.04 7.16
C TYR A 77 -12.14 3.04 7.27
N THR A 78 -12.45 4.33 7.48
CA THR A 78 -11.43 5.37 7.67
C THR A 78 -10.55 5.09 8.89
N VAL A 79 -11.13 4.70 10.02
CA VAL A 79 -10.37 4.35 11.25
C VAL A 79 -9.41 3.19 10.98
N TYR A 80 -9.90 2.14 10.31
CA TYR A 80 -9.09 0.97 10.00
C TYR A 80 -7.93 1.26 9.05
N GLN A 81 -8.22 1.96 7.95
CA GLN A 81 -7.19 2.30 6.98
C GLN A 81 -6.15 3.25 7.56
N LYS A 82 -6.53 4.18 8.46
CA LYS A 82 -5.56 5.02 9.19
C LYS A 82 -4.65 4.22 10.11
N PHE A 83 -5.17 3.17 10.74
CA PHE A 83 -4.37 2.22 11.51
C PHE A 83 -3.37 1.46 10.63
N VAL A 84 -3.80 0.98 9.47
CA VAL A 84 -2.89 0.33 8.50
C VAL A 84 -1.83 1.31 8.00
N LEU A 85 -2.23 2.54 7.63
CA LEU A 85 -1.33 3.60 7.18
C LEU A 85 -0.27 3.96 8.23
N PHE A 86 -0.57 3.84 9.52
CA PHE A 86 0.42 4.06 10.57
C PHE A 86 1.65 3.15 10.38
N PHE A 87 1.45 1.86 10.08
CA PHE A 87 2.56 0.93 9.84
C PHE A 87 3.30 1.26 8.54
N PHE A 88 2.57 1.55 7.46
CA PHE A 88 3.18 1.77 6.15
C PHE A 88 3.87 3.14 5.99
N GLU A 89 3.35 4.20 6.62
CA GLU A 89 3.98 5.53 6.56
C GLU A 89 5.07 5.72 7.64
N HIS A 90 4.94 5.07 8.81
CA HIS A 90 5.82 5.38 9.95
C HIS A 90 6.76 4.25 10.36
N ILE A 91 6.41 2.97 10.16
CA ILE A 91 7.24 1.83 10.60
C ILE A 91 8.08 1.28 9.43
N THR A 92 7.47 1.04 8.28
CA THR A 92 8.20 0.52 7.11
C THR A 92 9.05 1.58 6.41
N GLY A 93 8.70 2.87 6.54
CA GLY A 93 9.53 3.98 6.04
C GLY A 93 9.53 4.15 4.52
N THR A 94 8.51 3.63 3.85
CA THR A 94 8.33 3.69 2.39
C THR A 94 8.47 5.12 1.84
N LYS A 95 9.26 5.29 0.78
CA LYS A 95 9.42 6.56 0.07
C LYS A 95 8.57 6.55 -1.18
N LEU A 96 7.55 7.42 -1.20
CA LEU A 96 6.62 7.53 -2.32
C LEU A 96 6.99 8.72 -3.22
N PHE A 97 7.19 8.45 -4.50
CA PHE A 97 7.37 9.43 -5.56
C PHE A 97 6.14 9.41 -6.46
N LEU A 98 5.43 10.54 -6.53
CA LEU A 98 4.26 10.69 -7.39
C LEU A 98 4.64 11.54 -8.59
N TYR A 99 4.20 11.15 -9.78
CA TYR A 99 4.36 11.92 -11.00
C TYR A 99 3.13 11.83 -11.89
N GLY A 100 3.03 12.70 -12.89
CA GLY A 100 1.82 12.86 -13.72
C GLY A 100 1.07 14.16 -13.38
N ASN A 101 -0.25 14.15 -13.53
CA ASN A 101 -1.07 15.33 -13.23
C ASN A 101 -1.40 15.36 -11.73
N LEU A 102 -0.70 16.19 -10.94
CA LEU A 102 -0.87 16.28 -9.48
C LEU A 102 -1.77 17.42 -9.01
N GLU A 103 -2.42 18.16 -9.91
CA GLU A 103 -3.31 19.28 -9.55
C GLU A 103 -4.52 18.85 -8.70
N PHE A 104 -4.78 17.55 -8.60
CA PHE A 104 -5.92 16.97 -7.88
C PHE A 104 -5.76 16.96 -6.36
N VAL A 105 -4.54 17.08 -5.80
CA VAL A 105 -4.33 16.95 -4.34
C VAL A 105 -5.09 18.03 -3.55
N SER A 106 -5.46 19.14 -4.19
CA SER A 106 -6.16 20.28 -3.56
C SER A 106 -7.67 20.32 -3.74
N LYS A 107 -8.28 19.46 -4.59
CA LYS A 107 -9.72 19.50 -4.91
C LYS A 107 -10.47 18.30 -4.32
N LYS A 108 -11.59 18.55 -3.63
CA LYS A 108 -12.52 17.51 -3.18
C LYS A 108 -13.65 17.32 -4.19
N GLU A 109 -13.53 16.31 -5.03
CA GLU A 109 -14.48 15.99 -6.09
C GLU A 109 -14.50 14.48 -6.36
N ARG A 110 -15.56 14.01 -7.04
CA ARG A 110 -15.65 12.61 -7.50
C ARG A 110 -14.81 12.48 -8.77
N VAL A 111 -13.83 11.59 -8.76
CA VAL A 111 -12.87 11.40 -9.86
C VAL A 111 -12.49 9.95 -9.98
N ILE A 112 -12.08 9.55 -11.18
CA ILE A 112 -11.44 8.25 -11.43
C ILE A 112 -9.94 8.47 -11.49
N TYR A 113 -9.19 7.66 -10.75
CA TYR A 113 -7.73 7.65 -10.83
C TYR A 113 -7.26 6.44 -11.62
N ILE A 114 -6.29 6.67 -12.50
CA ILE A 114 -5.53 5.61 -13.15
C ILE A 114 -4.10 5.74 -12.71
N SER A 115 -3.55 4.61 -12.28
CA SER A 115 -2.16 4.50 -11.89
C SER A 115 -1.45 3.43 -12.69
N ASN A 116 -0.13 3.56 -12.82
CA ASN A 116 0.69 2.38 -13.06
C ASN A 116 0.56 1.45 -11.83
N HIS A 117 0.27 0.17 -12.06
CA HIS A 117 0.12 -0.81 -10.99
C HIS A 117 1.50 -1.44 -10.75
N GLN A 118 2.22 -0.99 -9.73
CA GLN A 118 3.59 -1.43 -9.47
C GLN A 118 3.69 -2.49 -8.38
N SER A 119 2.64 -2.64 -7.57
CA SER A 119 2.64 -3.50 -6.41
C SER A 119 1.25 -4.00 -6.05
N THR A 120 1.17 -5.17 -5.42
CA THR A 120 -0.10 -5.74 -4.90
C THR A 120 -0.70 -4.91 -3.78
N VAL A 121 0.09 -3.98 -3.22
CA VAL A 121 -0.29 -3.08 -2.14
C VAL A 121 -0.38 -1.60 -2.57
N ASP A 122 -0.62 -1.36 -3.86
CA ASP A 122 -0.92 -0.03 -4.38
C ASP A 122 -2.16 0.62 -3.73
N TRP A 123 -3.06 -0.18 -3.15
CA TRP A 123 -4.18 0.33 -2.34
C TRP A 123 -3.71 1.18 -1.15
N VAL A 124 -2.57 0.84 -0.53
CA VAL A 124 -1.98 1.64 0.56
C VAL A 124 -1.64 3.04 0.04
N ILE A 125 -1.07 3.14 -1.16
CA ILE A 125 -0.69 4.41 -1.79
C ILE A 125 -1.93 5.26 -2.06
N VAL A 126 -2.98 4.65 -2.58
CA VAL A 126 -4.28 5.31 -2.79
C VAL A 126 -4.81 5.85 -1.46
N HIS A 127 -4.71 5.08 -0.37
CA HIS A 127 -5.10 5.56 0.96
C HIS A 127 -4.19 6.66 1.50
N MET A 128 -2.89 6.64 1.23
CA MET A 128 -1.99 7.75 1.59
C MET A 128 -2.47 9.05 0.93
N ILE A 129 -2.85 9.00 -0.35
CA ILE A 129 -3.36 10.16 -1.09
C ILE A 129 -4.74 10.58 -0.58
N ALA A 130 -5.65 9.62 -0.41
CA ALA A 130 -7.00 9.87 0.08
C ALA A 130 -6.99 10.39 1.52
N ASP A 131 -6.07 9.95 2.36
CA ASP A 131 -5.88 10.49 3.70
C ASP A 131 -5.56 11.97 3.61
N ARG A 132 -4.60 12.36 2.76
CA ARG A 132 -4.22 13.77 2.52
C ARG A 132 -5.43 14.61 2.11
N GLN A 133 -6.36 14.07 1.32
CA GLN A 133 -7.61 14.72 0.93
C GLN A 133 -8.73 14.63 2.00
N GLY A 134 -8.59 13.75 2.99
CA GLY A 134 -9.64 13.45 3.98
C GLY A 134 -10.82 12.70 3.37
N SER A 135 -10.56 11.80 2.42
CA SER A 135 -11.56 11.09 1.62
C SER A 135 -11.42 9.56 1.68
N ILE A 136 -10.65 9.00 2.63
CA ILE A 136 -10.43 7.54 2.75
C ILE A 136 -11.74 6.75 2.69
N GLY A 137 -12.74 7.13 3.49
CA GLY A 137 -14.06 6.50 3.54
C GLY A 137 -14.74 6.40 2.17
N HIS A 138 -14.40 7.28 1.23
CA HIS A 138 -15.04 7.39 -0.09
C HIS A 138 -14.22 6.75 -1.22
N VAL A 139 -13.10 6.09 -0.91
CA VAL A 139 -12.27 5.40 -1.92
C VAL A 139 -12.94 4.10 -2.36
N ARG A 140 -13.02 3.88 -3.67
CA ARG A 140 -13.61 2.69 -4.29
C ARG A 140 -12.62 2.07 -5.26
N TYR A 141 -12.60 0.74 -5.34
CA TYR A 141 -11.61 0.01 -6.12
C TYR A 141 -12.25 -0.81 -7.24
N VAL A 142 -11.55 -0.88 -8.37
CA VAL A 142 -11.82 -1.85 -9.43
C VAL A 142 -10.82 -2.99 -9.23
N MET A 143 -11.31 -4.20 -8.90
CA MET A 143 -10.46 -5.33 -8.53
C MET A 143 -10.87 -6.60 -9.27
N LYS A 144 -9.98 -7.61 -9.19
CA LYS A 144 -10.18 -8.93 -9.77
C LYS A 144 -11.15 -9.75 -8.94
N ASP A 145 -12.00 -10.52 -9.62
CA ASP A 145 -13.02 -11.38 -9.00
C ASP A 145 -12.43 -12.37 -7.99
N SER A 146 -11.26 -12.94 -8.31
CA SER A 146 -10.58 -13.90 -7.42
C SER A 146 -10.14 -13.32 -6.07
N LEU A 147 -9.96 -12.00 -5.95
CA LEU A 147 -9.54 -11.37 -4.70
C LEU A 147 -10.66 -11.35 -3.64
N GLN A 148 -11.91 -11.58 -4.04
CA GLN A 148 -13.05 -11.70 -3.13
C GLN A 148 -12.94 -12.91 -2.20
N LEU A 149 -12.21 -13.94 -2.63
CA LEU A 149 -12.05 -15.20 -1.90
C LEU A 149 -11.09 -15.06 -0.71
N VAL A 150 -10.39 -13.93 -0.56
CA VAL A 150 -9.55 -13.67 0.61
C VAL A 150 -10.46 -13.48 1.83
N PRO A 151 -10.39 -14.34 2.86
CA PRO A 151 -11.28 -14.27 4.01
C PRO A 151 -11.21 -12.92 4.72
N LEU A 152 -12.35 -12.46 5.22
CA LEU A 152 -12.55 -11.19 5.95
C LEU A 152 -12.32 -9.96 5.07
N TYR A 153 -11.08 -9.71 4.67
CA TYR A 153 -10.68 -8.55 3.88
C TYR A 153 -11.31 -8.53 2.48
N GLY A 154 -11.15 -9.59 1.71
CA GLY A 154 -11.70 -9.68 0.35
C GLY A 154 -13.23 -9.59 0.34
N PHE A 155 -13.86 -10.28 1.30
CA PHE A 155 -15.31 -10.24 1.51
C PHE A 155 -15.83 -8.83 1.86
N TYR A 156 -15.16 -8.13 2.78
CA TYR A 156 -15.53 -6.75 3.15
C TYR A 156 -15.46 -5.81 1.94
N PHE A 157 -14.37 -5.88 1.16
CA PHE A 157 -14.21 -5.06 -0.04
C PHE A 157 -15.23 -5.35 -1.14
N TYR A 158 -15.64 -6.60 -1.28
CA TYR A 158 -16.68 -7.02 -2.21
C TYR A 158 -18.05 -6.43 -1.84
N GLU A 159 -18.47 -6.64 -0.59
CA GLU A 159 -19.78 -6.23 -0.10
C GLU A 159 -19.99 -4.72 -0.15
N THR A 160 -18.90 -3.97 -0.04
CA THR A 160 -18.98 -2.53 0.11
C THR A 160 -18.79 -1.80 -1.23
N TRP A 161 -17.78 -2.10 -2.06
CA TRP A 161 -17.26 -1.05 -2.95
C TRP A 161 -16.52 -1.47 -4.25
N MET A 162 -17.09 -2.35 -5.11
CA MET A 162 -16.34 -2.88 -6.28
C MET A 162 -17.05 -2.91 -7.65
N VAL A 163 -16.28 -2.63 -8.71
CA VAL A 163 -16.57 -3.01 -10.12
C VAL A 163 -15.57 -4.11 -10.54
N ILE A 164 -16.08 -5.19 -11.12
CA ILE A 164 -15.31 -6.42 -11.42
C ILE A 164 -14.82 -6.40 -12.87
N PHE A 165 -13.56 -6.77 -13.08
CA PHE A 165 -13.04 -7.08 -14.41
C PHE A 165 -12.51 -8.53 -14.46
N PRO A 166 -13.05 -9.38 -15.34
CA PRO A 166 -12.50 -10.70 -15.57
C PRO A 166 -11.22 -10.56 -16.40
N GLU A 167 -10.09 -10.63 -15.73
CA GLU A 167 -8.78 -10.62 -16.39
C GLU A 167 -8.51 -12.01 -17.01
N GLY A 168 -8.38 -12.05 -18.33
CA GLY A 168 -8.13 -13.27 -19.11
C GLY A 168 -6.65 -13.58 -19.31
N THR A 169 -5.85 -13.65 -18.24
CA THR A 169 -4.48 -14.18 -18.33
C THR A 169 -4.46 -15.63 -17.84
N ARG A 170 -4.27 -16.57 -18.78
CA ARG A 170 -4.08 -17.99 -18.47
C ARG A 170 -2.62 -18.21 -18.06
N PHE A 171 -2.41 -18.79 -16.88
CA PHE A 171 -1.11 -19.30 -16.45
C PHE A 171 -0.55 -20.23 -17.55
N ASN A 172 0.61 -19.89 -18.10
CA ASN A 172 1.32 -20.72 -19.07
C ASN A 172 2.61 -21.24 -18.42
N PRO A 173 2.67 -22.52 -18.00
CA PRO A 173 3.86 -23.10 -17.38
C PRO A 173 5.08 -23.16 -18.32
N GLU A 174 4.87 -23.06 -19.63
CA GLU A 174 5.94 -23.10 -20.64
C GLU A 174 6.64 -21.73 -20.80
N ALA A 175 6.05 -20.65 -20.29
CA ALA A 175 6.61 -19.31 -20.37
C ALA A 175 7.58 -19.03 -19.19
N SER A 176 8.75 -19.68 -19.19
CA SER A 176 9.75 -19.60 -18.11
C SER A 176 10.17 -18.17 -17.74
N GLU A 177 10.32 -17.29 -18.72
CA GLU A 177 10.67 -15.87 -18.49
C GLU A 177 9.56 -15.14 -17.71
N MET A 178 8.28 -15.40 -18.01
CA MET A 178 7.16 -14.81 -17.27
C MET A 178 7.10 -15.32 -15.84
N ILE A 179 7.41 -16.61 -15.63
CA ILE A 179 7.46 -17.21 -14.30
C ILE A 179 8.57 -16.56 -13.46
N GLU A 180 9.77 -16.40 -14.01
CA GLU A 180 10.88 -15.75 -13.30
C GLU A 180 10.56 -14.29 -12.96
N LYS A 181 9.98 -13.54 -13.92
CA LYS A 181 9.47 -12.18 -13.68
C LYS A 181 8.45 -12.16 -12.54
N SER A 182 7.48 -13.08 -12.53
CA SER A 182 6.47 -13.18 -11.47
C SER A 182 7.09 -13.51 -10.10
N GLN A 183 8.08 -14.40 -10.03
CA GLN A 183 8.77 -14.73 -8.78
C GLN A 183 9.60 -13.55 -8.25
N SER A 184 10.29 -12.83 -9.15
CA SER A 184 11.03 -11.63 -8.79
C SER A 184 10.11 -10.53 -8.26
N PHE A 185 8.93 -10.38 -8.86
CA PHE A 185 7.88 -9.49 -8.38
C PHE A 185 7.41 -9.89 -6.97
N ALA A 186 7.06 -11.15 -6.75
CA ALA A 186 6.63 -11.64 -5.43
C ALA A 186 7.67 -11.40 -4.32
N LYS A 187 8.98 -11.57 -4.63
CA LYS A 187 10.05 -11.23 -3.66
C LYS A 187 10.06 -9.75 -3.29
N ARG A 188 9.91 -8.84 -4.27
CA ARG A 188 9.84 -7.39 -4.02
C ARG A 188 8.61 -7.01 -3.20
N GLU A 189 7.48 -7.68 -3.44
CA GLU A 189 6.25 -7.47 -2.65
C GLU A 189 6.45 -7.81 -1.18
N VAL A 190 7.07 -8.96 -0.88
CA VAL A 190 7.41 -9.32 0.50
C VAL A 190 8.33 -8.27 1.10
N GLU A 191 9.36 -7.81 0.38
CA GLU A 191 10.25 -6.75 0.89
C GLU A 191 9.51 -5.44 1.21
N PHE A 192 8.52 -5.07 0.39
CA PHE A 192 7.69 -3.89 0.60
C PHE A 192 6.79 -4.02 1.83
N VAL A 193 5.97 -5.07 1.90
CA VAL A 193 5.01 -5.29 3.00
C VAL A 193 5.72 -5.34 4.35
N THR A 194 6.94 -5.86 4.35
CA THR A 194 7.70 -6.11 5.56
C THR A 194 8.67 -4.98 5.94
N GLY A 195 8.75 -3.90 5.14
CA GLY A 195 9.64 -2.76 5.41
C GLY A 195 11.13 -3.14 5.44
N CYS A 196 11.49 -4.19 4.72
CA CYS A 196 12.81 -4.80 4.75
C CYS A 196 13.88 -4.02 3.98
N ARG A 197 13.45 -3.04 3.18
CA ARG A 197 14.27 -2.11 2.41
C ARG A 197 13.55 -0.77 2.36
N ASP A 198 14.30 0.31 2.19
CA ASP A 198 13.75 1.58 1.74
C ASP A 198 13.15 1.36 0.35
N VAL A 199 11.86 1.03 0.29
CA VAL A 199 11.19 0.88 -1.00
C VAL A 199 10.85 2.26 -1.52
N VAL A 200 11.36 2.54 -2.70
CA VAL A 200 11.06 3.72 -3.49
C VAL A 200 10.00 3.32 -4.51
N LEU A 201 8.77 3.78 -4.30
CA LEU A 201 7.68 3.56 -5.25
C LEU A 201 7.51 4.79 -6.13
N SER A 202 7.40 4.58 -7.44
CA SER A 202 7.23 5.64 -8.43
C SER A 202 5.89 5.49 -9.12
N VAL A 203 4.90 6.24 -8.62
CA VAL A 203 3.51 6.08 -9.02
C VAL A 203 3.10 7.21 -9.95
N HIS A 204 2.80 6.85 -11.19
CA HIS A 204 2.18 7.73 -12.17
C HIS A 204 0.70 7.82 -11.87
N ILE A 205 0.15 9.00 -11.65
CA ILE A 205 -1.29 9.18 -11.44
C ILE A 205 -1.86 10.09 -12.50
N ASN A 206 -2.91 9.60 -13.15
CA ASN A 206 -3.72 10.39 -14.07
C ASN A 206 -5.16 10.51 -13.54
N ARG A 207 -5.61 11.75 -13.39
CA ARG A 207 -7.01 12.08 -13.03
C ARG A 207 -7.89 11.99 -14.27
N ILE A 208 -9.05 11.38 -14.11
CA ILE A 208 -10.14 11.40 -15.08
C ILE A 208 -11.34 12.07 -14.43
N ASP A 209 -11.87 13.07 -15.11
CA ASP A 209 -13.09 13.74 -14.69
C ASP A 209 -14.29 12.80 -14.88
N MET A 210 -15.16 12.72 -13.87
CA MET A 210 -16.39 11.93 -14.00
C MET A 210 -17.27 12.40 -15.16
N ARG A 211 -17.21 13.69 -15.51
CA ARG A 211 -17.97 14.27 -16.63
C ARG A 211 -17.48 13.79 -18.00
N SER A 212 -16.25 13.30 -18.10
CA SER A 212 -15.69 12.78 -19.35
C SER A 212 -15.94 11.28 -19.54
N VAL A 213 -16.58 10.61 -18.57
CA VAL A 213 -16.89 9.19 -18.67
C VAL A 213 -18.13 9.04 -19.58
N PRO A 214 -18.07 8.23 -20.65
CA PRO A 214 -19.22 8.03 -21.52
C PRO A 214 -20.38 7.39 -20.75
N VAL A 215 -21.61 7.84 -21.05
CA VAL A 215 -22.84 7.34 -20.41
C VAL A 215 -23.47 6.20 -21.21
N GLN A 216 -23.23 6.15 -22.53
CA GLN A 216 -23.77 5.10 -23.40
C GLN A 216 -22.93 3.83 -23.30
N ASP A 217 -23.57 2.66 -23.13
CA ASP A 217 -22.91 1.37 -22.87
C ASP A 217 -21.87 0.96 -23.94
N SER A 218 -22.16 1.17 -25.22
CA SER A 218 -21.23 0.85 -26.33
C SER A 218 -19.93 1.64 -26.20
N ASP A 219 -20.08 2.94 -25.95
CA ASP A 219 -18.98 3.89 -25.91
C ASP A 219 -18.22 3.74 -24.59
N PHE A 220 -18.92 3.45 -23.50
CA PHE A 220 -18.33 3.14 -22.20
C PHE A 220 -17.46 1.89 -22.28
N LYS A 221 -17.93 0.82 -22.93
CA LYS A 221 -17.15 -0.41 -23.09
C LYS A 221 -15.89 -0.18 -23.92
N ALA A 222 -16.00 0.53 -25.04
CA ALA A 222 -14.85 0.88 -25.88
C ALA A 222 -13.85 1.78 -25.13
N TRP A 223 -14.36 2.80 -24.43
CA TRP A 223 -13.57 3.69 -23.60
C TRP A 223 -12.83 2.93 -22.50
N LEU A 224 -13.51 2.06 -21.75
CA LEU A 224 -12.93 1.25 -20.69
C LEU A 224 -11.83 0.33 -21.22
N HIS A 225 -12.07 -0.34 -22.35
CA HIS A 225 -11.05 -1.19 -22.97
C HIS A 225 -9.80 -0.39 -23.37
N ASN A 226 -9.98 0.78 -24.01
CA ASN A 226 -8.87 1.68 -24.34
C ASN A 226 -8.14 2.19 -23.10
N LEU A 227 -8.87 2.38 -22.00
CA LEU A 227 -8.33 2.81 -20.72
C LEU A 227 -7.40 1.77 -20.11
N PHE A 228 -7.78 0.50 -20.16
CA PHE A 228 -6.95 -0.63 -19.74
C PHE A 228 -5.68 -0.73 -20.60
N HIS A 229 -5.81 -0.65 -21.93
CA HIS A 229 -4.63 -0.63 -22.82
C HIS A 229 -3.67 0.52 -22.49
N LYS A 230 -4.21 1.71 -22.18
CA LYS A 230 -3.39 2.85 -21.76
C LYS A 230 -2.70 2.59 -20.42
N LYS A 231 -3.41 2.02 -19.44
CA LYS A 231 -2.86 1.66 -18.13
C LYS A 231 -1.69 0.67 -18.28
N ASP A 232 -1.87 -0.39 -19.05
CA ASP A 232 -0.84 -1.42 -19.24
C ASP A 232 0.38 -0.85 -19.97
N ARG A 233 0.18 0.01 -20.97
CA ARG A 233 1.27 0.70 -21.65
C ARG A 233 2.08 1.61 -20.72
N ILE A 234 1.43 2.32 -19.79
CA ILE A 234 2.16 3.16 -18.81
C ILE A 234 3.09 2.30 -17.95
N LEU A 235 2.65 1.09 -17.58
CA LEU A 235 3.46 0.15 -16.80
C LEU A 235 4.64 -0.39 -17.64
N ASP A 236 4.40 -0.75 -18.90
CA ASP A 236 5.44 -1.22 -19.82
C ASP A 236 6.49 -0.15 -20.13
N ASP A 237 6.05 1.10 -20.35
CA ASP A 237 6.95 2.23 -20.60
C ASP A 237 7.83 2.54 -19.39
N TYR A 238 7.31 2.33 -18.17
CA TYR A 238 8.07 2.47 -16.94
C TYR A 238 9.19 1.41 -16.85
N TYR A 239 8.87 0.13 -17.07
CA TYR A 239 9.88 -0.94 -16.99
C TYR A 239 10.85 -0.99 -18.17
N SER A 240 10.45 -0.50 -19.35
CA SER A 240 11.33 -0.38 -20.51
C SER A 240 12.26 0.85 -20.44
N GLY A 241 12.12 1.70 -19.43
CA GLY A 241 12.95 2.89 -19.24
C GLY A 241 12.67 4.04 -20.22
N LYS A 242 11.69 3.90 -21.13
CA LYS A 242 11.28 4.94 -22.09
C LYS A 242 10.74 6.19 -21.39
N ASN A 243 10.05 5.97 -20.27
CA ASN A 243 9.56 7.03 -19.39
C ASN A 243 10.36 7.09 -18.08
N SER A 244 11.65 6.71 -18.09
CA SER A 244 12.51 6.87 -16.91
C SER A 244 12.54 8.36 -16.52
N PRO A 245 11.91 8.78 -15.40
CA PRO A 245 11.51 10.18 -15.30
C PRO A 245 12.70 11.07 -14.96
N SER A 246 13.17 11.87 -15.93
CA SER A 246 14.06 13.01 -15.67
C SER A 246 13.36 14.14 -14.88
N ASN A 247 12.02 14.17 -14.90
CA ASN A 247 11.16 15.14 -14.24
C ASN A 247 10.32 14.50 -13.12
N HIS A 248 10.94 13.70 -12.25
CA HIS A 248 10.30 13.39 -10.98
C HIS A 248 10.12 14.70 -10.22
N ILE A 249 8.87 15.13 -10.00
CA ILE A 249 8.59 15.80 -8.74
C ILE A 249 8.79 14.71 -7.71
N ALA A 250 10.01 14.61 -7.20
CA ALA A 250 10.15 14.04 -5.90
C ALA A 250 9.15 14.81 -5.05
N LEU A 251 8.26 14.10 -4.37
CA LEU A 251 7.82 14.57 -3.07
C LEU A 251 9.07 14.58 -2.17
N SER A 252 10.11 15.35 -2.52
CA SER A 252 11.33 15.63 -1.77
C SER A 252 10.99 16.81 -0.87
N LYS A 253 10.19 16.55 0.13
CA LYS A 253 10.59 15.77 1.29
C LYS A 253 9.44 14.82 1.54
N GLY A 254 9.74 13.56 1.87
CA GLY A 254 8.72 12.63 2.34
C GLY A 254 7.93 13.33 3.43
N CYS A 255 6.76 13.87 3.08
CA CYS A 255 5.77 14.23 4.04
C CYS A 255 5.27 12.90 4.56
N ARG A 256 6.03 12.30 5.50
CA ARG A 256 5.43 11.88 6.76
C ARG A 256 4.50 13.03 7.09
N SER A 257 3.20 12.87 6.94
CA SER A 257 2.29 13.97 7.26
C SER A 257 2.36 14.13 8.78
N PRO A 258 3.16 15.08 9.34
CA PRO A 258 3.36 15.10 10.79
C PRO A 258 2.04 15.47 11.47
N ALA A 259 1.23 16.26 10.76
CA ALA A 259 -0.12 16.68 11.11
C ALA A 259 -1.15 15.54 11.21
N LYS A 260 -0.85 14.31 10.74
CA LYS A 260 -1.77 13.17 10.86
C LYS A 260 -1.18 11.96 11.58
N LEU A 261 0.08 12.03 12.00
CA LEU A 261 0.67 11.04 12.91
C LEU A 261 -0.21 10.84 14.14
N LEU A 262 -0.70 11.93 14.76
CA LEU A 262 -1.55 11.82 15.95
C LEU A 262 -2.90 11.16 15.65
N SER A 263 -3.48 11.44 14.47
CA SER A 263 -4.74 10.79 14.05
C SER A 263 -4.53 9.30 13.78
N ASN A 264 -3.49 8.94 13.05
CA ASN A 264 -3.19 7.55 12.69
C ASN A 264 -2.76 6.76 13.94
N PHE A 265 -1.97 7.37 14.81
CA PHE A 265 -1.59 6.82 16.10
C PHE A 265 -2.79 6.67 17.04
N GLY A 266 -3.73 7.62 17.04
CA GLY A 266 -4.98 7.51 17.80
C GLY A 266 -5.84 6.34 17.31
N CYS A 267 -5.99 6.16 16.00
CA CYS A 267 -6.66 4.97 15.43
C CYS A 267 -5.92 3.68 15.79
N PHE A 268 -4.59 3.72 15.82
CA PHE A 268 -3.77 2.59 16.28
C PHE A 268 -4.01 2.26 17.74
N LEU A 269 -3.97 3.23 18.66
CA LEU A 269 -4.26 2.98 20.07
C LEU A 269 -5.67 2.44 20.27
N PHE A 270 -6.66 2.98 19.55
CA PHE A 270 -8.04 2.51 19.62
C PHE A 270 -8.17 1.03 19.21
N LEU A 271 -7.64 0.65 18.04
CA LEU A 271 -7.75 -0.72 17.55
C LEU A 271 -6.83 -1.70 18.31
N ALA A 272 -5.62 -1.26 18.68
CA ALA A 272 -4.68 -2.09 19.45
C ALA A 272 -5.21 -2.40 20.86
N THR A 273 -5.83 -1.43 21.54
CA THR A 273 -6.43 -1.68 22.87
C THR A 273 -7.64 -2.61 22.79
N LEU A 274 -8.46 -2.50 21.72
CA LEU A 274 -9.54 -3.46 21.46
C LEU A 274 -9.02 -4.89 21.21
N SER A 275 -7.81 -5.05 20.67
CA SER A 275 -7.18 -6.36 20.44
C SER A 275 -6.33 -6.89 21.59
N ALA A 276 -5.91 -6.05 22.54
CA ALA A 276 -5.04 -6.43 23.65
C ALA A 276 -5.51 -7.63 24.51
N PRO A 277 -6.82 -7.91 24.67
CA PRO A 277 -7.27 -9.11 25.40
C PRO A 277 -7.06 -10.43 24.62
N PHE A 278 -6.66 -10.37 23.34
CA PHE A 278 -6.67 -11.50 22.39
C PHE A 278 -5.36 -11.69 21.62
N VAL A 279 -4.33 -10.87 21.89
CA VAL A 279 -2.94 -10.97 21.37
C VAL A 279 -2.02 -11.35 22.51
#